data_AF-A0A542XEA3-F1
#
_entry.id   AF-A0A542XEA3-F1
#
_cell.length_a   1.000
_cell.length_b   1.000
_cell.length_c   1.000
_cell.angle_alpha   90.00
_cell.angle_beta   90.00
_cell.angle_gamma   90.00
#
_symmetry.space_group_name_H-M   'P 1'
#
loop_
_entity.id
_entity.type
_entity.pdbx_description
1 polymer ?
#
loop_
_entity_poly.entity_id
_entity_poly.type
_entity_poly.pdbx_seq_one_letter_code
_entity_poly.pdbx_strand_id
1 'polypeptide(L)' 'MALIQIRDVPEDVYETIRRRARRSGQSIQAYMLARTVEVGRRPEPDEVVQALEDDLAGRPPLTLDVNQVLAARDADR' A
#
# COMPACT_ATOMS: atom_id res chain seq x y z
N MET A 1 3.15 0.27 -20.98
CA MET A 1 1.88 -0.48 -20.74
C MET A 1 2.21 -1.96 -20.77
N ALA A 2 1.93 -2.68 -19.68
CA ALA A 2 2.25 -4.11 -19.57
C ALA A 2 0.97 -4.95 -19.69
N LEU A 3 1.08 -6.15 -20.28
CA LEU A 3 0.00 -7.12 -20.37
C LEU A 3 0.28 -8.26 -19.39
N ILE A 4 -0.73 -8.63 -18.60
CA ILE A 4 -0.67 -9.77 -17.69
C ILE A 4 -1.69 -10.80 -18.18
N GLN A 5 -1.23 -12.01 -18.47
CA GLN A 5 -2.08 -13.16 -18.78
C GLN A 5 -2.00 -14.15 -17.62
N ILE A 6 -3.16 -14.50 -17.05
CA ILE A 6 -3.28 -15.52 -16.02
C ILE A 6 -3.90 -16.75 -16.68
N ARG A 7 -3.18 -17.88 -16.63
CA ARG A 7 -3.62 -19.16 -17.19
C ARG A 7 -4.16 -20.07 -16.10
N ASP A 8 -4.95 -21.05 -16.51
CA ASP A 8 -5.42 -22.14 -15.65
C ASP A 8 -6.19 -21.66 -14.40
N VAL A 9 -6.96 -20.58 -14.54
CA VAL A 9 -7.84 -20.08 -13.49
C VAL A 9 -8.97 -21.09 -13.28
N PRO A 10 -9.17 -21.62 -12.05
CA PRO A 10 -10.27 -22.52 -11.77
C PRO A 10 -11.63 -21.88 -12.11
N GLU A 11 -12.54 -22.67 -12.68
CA GLU A 11 -13.83 -22.17 -13.18
C GLU A 11 -14.67 -21.50 -12.09
N ASP A 12 -14.67 -22.05 -10.88
CA ASP A 12 -15.38 -21.52 -9.71
C ASP A 12 -14.84 -20.14 -9.28
N VAL A 13 -13.51 -19.95 -9.36
CA VAL A 13 -12.83 -18.68 -9.10
C VAL A 13 -13.19 -17.67 -10.19
N TYR A 14 -13.13 -18.08 -11.46
CA TYR A 14 -13.49 -17.22 -12.60
C TYR A 14 -14.93 -16.72 -12.49
N GLU A 15 -15.88 -17.59 -12.22
CA GLU A 15 -17.30 -17.20 -12.08
C GLU A 15 -17.53 -16.32 -10.84
N THR A 16 -16.77 -16.52 -9.77
CA THR A 16 -16.81 -15.61 -8.62
C THR A 16 -16.32 -14.21 -8.95
N ILE A 17 -15.21 -14.09 -9.68
CA ILE A 17 -14.70 -12.80 -10.17
C ILE A 17 -15.72 -12.14 -11.10
N ARG A 18 -16.25 -12.90 -12.06
CA ARG A 18 -17.24 -12.43 -13.03
C ARG A 18 -18.51 -11.90 -12.35
N ARG A 19 -19.03 -12.60 -11.35
CA ARG A 19 -20.18 -12.17 -10.54
C ARG A 19 -19.89 -10.87 -9.78
N ARG A 20 -18.70 -10.77 -9.17
CA ARG A 20 -18.28 -9.55 -8.44
C ARG A 20 -18.14 -8.36 -9.38
N ALA A 21 -17.47 -8.53 -10.53
CA ALA A 21 -17.32 -7.48 -11.53
C ALA A 21 -18.67 -6.93 -12.03
N ARG A 22 -19.61 -7.83 -12.36
CA ARG A 22 -20.98 -7.43 -12.75
C ARG A 22 -21.71 -6.66 -11.66
N ARG A 23 -21.60 -7.11 -10.39
CA ARG A 23 -22.21 -6.42 -9.25
C ARG A 23 -21.66 -5.01 -9.07
N SER A 24 -20.40 -4.79 -9.41
CA SER A 24 -19.75 -3.48 -9.41
C SER A 24 -20.00 -2.64 -10.68
N GLY A 25 -20.76 -3.15 -11.66
CA GLY A 25 -20.96 -2.48 -12.95
C GLY A 25 -19.71 -2.41 -13.82
N GLN A 26 -18.74 -3.29 -13.60
CA GLN A 26 -17.44 -3.28 -14.28
C GLN A 26 -17.30 -4.46 -15.23
N SER A 27 -16.51 -4.28 -16.30
CA SER A 27 -16.00 -5.43 -17.07
C SER A 27 -15.04 -6.25 -16.17
N ILE A 28 -14.88 -7.54 -16.48
CA ILE A 28 -13.96 -8.42 -15.74
C ILE A 28 -12.53 -7.84 -15.78
N GLN A 29 -12.10 -7.35 -16.94
CA GLN A 29 -10.78 -6.74 -17.12
C GLN A 29 -10.60 -5.50 -16.25
N ALA A 30 -11.57 -4.59 -16.22
CA ALA A 30 -11.49 -3.38 -15.38
C ALA A 30 -11.49 -3.74 -13.88
N TYR A 31 -12.31 -4.70 -13.48
CA TYR A 31 -12.36 -5.19 -12.11
C TYR A 31 -11.01 -5.79 -11.68
N MET A 32 -10.43 -6.67 -12.50
CA MET A 32 -9.13 -7.29 -12.20
C MET A 32 -7.99 -6.28 -12.22
N LEU A 33 -8.00 -5.31 -13.13
CA LEU A 33 -7.01 -4.24 -13.13
C LEU A 33 -7.05 -3.45 -11.82
N ALA A 34 -8.25 -3.09 -11.33
CA ALA A 34 -8.38 -2.38 -10.05
C ALA A 34 -7.81 -3.19 -8.89
N ARG A 35 -8.05 -4.51 -8.87
CA ARG A 35 -7.48 -5.42 -7.86
C ARG A 35 -5.97 -5.56 -7.96
N THR A 36 -5.42 -5.69 -9.16
CA THR A 36 -3.98 -5.74 -9.37
C THR A 36 -3.31 -4.44 -8.94
N VAL A 37 -3.93 -3.28 -9.20
CA VAL A 37 -3.44 -1.98 -8.76
C VAL A 37 -3.48 -1.85 -7.23
N GLU A 38 -4.56 -2.33 -6.59
CA GLU A 38 -4.69 -2.36 -5.13
C GLU A 38 -3.53 -3.17 -4.50
N VAL A 39 -3.25 -4.35 -5.04
CA VAL A 39 -2.15 -5.20 -4.59
C VAL A 39 -0.80 -4.54 -4.84
N GLY A 40 -0.53 -4.07 -6.06
CA GLY A 40 0.78 -3.52 -6.43
C GLY A 40 1.10 -2.16 -5.82
N ARG A 41 0.12 -1.46 -5.24
CA ARG A 41 0.33 -0.17 -4.56
C ARG A 41 0.41 -0.29 -3.04
N ARG A 42 -0.01 -1.42 -2.49
CA ARG A 42 0.03 -1.64 -1.04
C ARG A 42 1.41 -2.18 -0.69
N PRO A 43 2.26 -1.41 0.03
CA PRO A 43 3.54 -1.92 0.45
C PRO A 43 3.35 -3.04 1.46
N GLU A 44 4.21 -4.04 1.38
CA GLU A 44 4.33 -5.08 2.40
C GLU A 44 4.91 -4.46 3.69
N PRO A 45 4.60 -5.02 4.88
CA PRO A 45 5.11 -4.50 6.15
C PRO A 45 6.64 -4.34 6.16
N ASP A 46 7.35 -5.30 5.59
CA ASP A 46 8.82 -5.29 5.52
C ASP A 46 9.33 -4.17 4.60
N GLU A 47 8.63 -3.87 3.51
CA GLU A 47 8.98 -2.75 2.62
C GLU A 47 8.78 -1.41 3.33
N VAL A 48 7.76 -1.29 4.19
CA VAL A 48 7.53 -0.08 5.00
C VAL A 48 8.64 0.08 6.04
N VAL A 49 9.02 -0.99 6.73
CA VAL A 49 10.10 -0.96 7.72
C VAL A 49 11.41 -0.57 7.05
N GLN A 50 11.74 -1.20 5.92
CA GLN A 50 12.95 -0.87 5.17
C GLN A 50 12.96 0.60 4.73
N ALA A 51 11.84 1.09 4.19
CA ALA A 51 11.73 2.49 3.78
C ALA A 51 11.92 3.47 4.96
N LEU A 52 11.46 3.09 6.15
CA LEU A 52 11.66 3.88 7.37
C LEU A 52 13.13 3.85 7.83
N GLU A 53 13.76 2.69 7.82
CA GLU A 53 15.18 2.54 8.17
C GLU A 53 16.08 3.36 7.23
N ASP A 54 15.81 3.31 5.92
CA ASP A 54 16.52 4.08 4.91
C ASP A 54 16.34 5.60 5.11
N ASP A 55 15.11 6.05 5.42
CA ASP A 55 14.83 7.45 5.74
C ASP A 55 15.53 7.90 7.03
N LEU A 56 15.54 7.07 8.08
CA LEU A 56 16.23 7.37 9.34
C LEU A 56 17.75 7.42 9.17
N ALA A 57 18.32 6.52 8.37
CA ALA A 57 19.75 6.49 8.09
C ALA A 57 20.23 7.76 7.36
N GLY A 58 19.37 8.38 6.55
CA GLY A 58 19.66 9.64 5.86
C GLY A 58 19.50 10.88 6.73
N ARG A 59 18.92 10.78 7.93
CA ARG A 59 18.67 11.93 8.81
C ARG A 59 19.79 12.10 9.84
N PRO A 60 20.16 13.35 10.17
CA PRO A 60 21.05 13.58 11.30
C PRO A 60 20.37 13.05 12.57
N PRO A 61 21.13 12.40 13.48
CA PRO A 61 20.57 11.91 14.73
C PRO A 61 19.90 13.06 15.49
N LEU A 62 18.64 12.83 15.88
CA LEU A 62 17.89 13.76 16.71
C LEU A 62 18.60 13.88 18.06
N THR A 63 19.30 14.99 18.24
CA THR A 63 19.90 15.39 19.51
C THR A 63 18.94 16.34 20.19
N LEU A 64 17.87 15.76 20.75
CA LEU A 64 16.88 16.49 21.54
C LEU A 64 17.06 16.15 23.01
N ASP A 65 17.32 17.17 23.83
CA ASP A 65 17.28 17.04 25.28
C ASP A 65 15.83 17.15 25.79
N VAL A 66 15.54 16.48 26.91
CA VAL A 66 14.21 16.49 27.55
C VAL A 66 13.74 17.90 27.84
N ASN A 67 14.64 18.81 28.26
CA ASN A 67 14.27 20.20 28.54
C ASN A 67 13.79 20.94 27.28
N GLN A 68 14.36 20.63 26.10
CA GLN A 68 13.96 21.23 24.84
C GLN A 68 12.57 20.76 24.40
N VAL A 69 12.24 19.48 24.65
CA VAL A 69 10.91 18.93 24.36
C VAL A 69 9.85 19.57 25.25
N LEU A 70 10.13 19.72 26.55
CA LEU A 70 9.20 20.35 27.49
C LEU A 70 8.97 21.82 27.15
N ALA A 71 10.03 22.56 26.82
CA ALA A 71 9.93 23.95 26.41
C ALA A 71 9.10 24.15 25.13
N ALA A 72 9.26 23.27 24.13
CA ALA A 72 8.46 23.31 22.89
C ALA A 72 6.98 23.02 23.14
N ARG A 73 6.66 22.05 24.00
CA ARG A 73 5.29 21.72 24.40
C ARG A 73 4.61 22.91 25.10
N ASP A 74 5.33 23.57 25.99
CA ASP A 74 4.78 24.68 26.77
C ASP A 74 4.59 25.97 25.95
N ALA A 75 5.32 26.11 24.83
CA ALA A 75 5.20 27.24 23.90
C ALA A 75 4.03 27.12 22.88
N ASP A 76 3.47 25.92 22.67
CA ASP A 76 2.36 25.66 21.74
C ASP A 76 0.97 25.86 22.39
N ARG A 77 0.93 26.45 23.59
CA ARG A 77 -0.27 26.74 24.39
C ARG A 77 -0.54 28.25 24.43
#